data_AF-A0A503AK13-F1
#
_entry.id   AF-A0A503AK13-F1
#
_cell.length_a   1.000
_cell.length_b   1.000
_cell.length_c   1.000
_cell.angle_alpha   90.00
_cell.angle_beta   90.00
_cell.angle_gamma   90.00
#
_symmetry.space_group_name_H-M   'P 1'
#
loop_
_entity.id
_entity.type
_entity.pdbx_description
1 polymer ?
#
loop_
_entity_poly.entity_id
_entity_poly.type
_entity_poly.pdbx_seq_one_letter_code
_entity_poly.pdbx_strand_id
1 'polypeptide(L)'
;MCRVDGCYRAPTKFSHLCEYHRNVDRVHGDPRQRGVTKAELKPYQNVIRDYLARRSGPRAEAVIGRDWGCVSRRAEEFLEAANRGRPQNVHERRAAQIIVSVSKEYNAMEIAILCMALGYFYADQPRRWASDRGFQYQAARMLRRLAQGETDFKWRPDGTMVRSSAKRCAPSVTRALWSSIEATNFVGYGIQIRREIEKGRELKRKDHIADLREILGPGAFAVKGEAA
;
A
#
# COMPACT_ATOMS: atom_id res chain seq x y z
N MET A 1 7.43 13.92 28.66
CA MET A 1 6.23 13.19 28.16
C MET A 1 6.47 12.76 26.72
N CYS A 2 5.80 11.70 26.24
CA CYS A 2 5.85 11.27 24.84
C CYS A 2 5.35 12.38 23.89
N ARG A 3 5.99 12.58 22.73
CA ARG A 3 5.67 13.63 21.74
C ARG A 3 4.31 13.45 21.04
N VAL A 4 3.75 12.24 21.05
CA VAL A 4 2.46 11.97 20.39
C VAL A 4 1.31 12.59 21.18
N ASP A 5 0.51 13.41 20.53
CA ASP A 5 -0.66 14.06 21.13
C ASP A 5 -1.59 13.05 21.81
N GLY A 6 -2.04 13.37 23.02
CA GLY A 6 -2.88 12.49 23.84
C GLY A 6 -2.13 11.32 24.52
N CYS A 7 -0.80 11.24 24.41
CA CYS A 7 -0.02 10.20 25.08
C CYS A 7 0.67 10.70 26.36
N TYR A 8 0.21 10.22 27.51
CA TYR A 8 0.77 10.57 28.83
C TYR A 8 1.91 9.68 29.31
N ARG A 9 2.40 8.75 28.47
CA ARG A 9 3.49 7.84 28.86
C ARG A 9 4.85 8.55 28.82
N ALA A 10 5.77 8.10 29.67
CA ALA A 10 7.14 8.59 29.67
C ALA A 10 7.86 8.24 28.35
N PRO A 11 8.67 9.16 27.80
CA PRO A 11 9.54 8.86 26.67
C PRO A 11 10.67 7.90 27.09
N THR A 12 11.26 7.21 26.12
CA THR A 12 12.47 6.40 26.37
C THR A 12 13.71 7.28 26.48
N LYS A 13 14.80 6.77 27.07
CA LYS A 13 16.04 7.53 27.32
C LYS A 13 16.64 8.21 26.07
N PHE A 14 16.44 7.63 24.89
CA PHE A 14 17.06 8.08 23.63
C PHE A 14 16.03 8.48 22.55
N SER A 15 14.78 8.75 22.92
CA SER A 15 13.74 9.15 21.97
C SER A 15 12.68 9.99 22.64
N HIS A 16 12.11 10.95 21.92
CA HIS A 16 10.92 11.69 22.36
C HIS A 16 9.63 10.84 22.35
N LEU A 17 9.70 9.57 21.95
CA LEU A 17 8.58 8.63 21.95
C LEU A 17 8.67 7.66 23.14
N CYS A 18 7.51 7.26 23.67
CA CYS A 18 7.41 6.11 24.56
C CYS A 18 7.69 4.82 23.79
N GLU A 19 7.96 3.70 24.48
CA GLU A 19 8.33 2.44 23.84
C GLU A 19 7.26 1.93 22.86
N TYR A 20 5.99 2.13 23.18
CA TYR A 20 4.87 1.79 22.29
C TYR A 20 4.93 2.58 20.97
N HIS A 21 4.95 3.92 21.04
CA HIS A 21 4.97 4.77 19.85
C HIS A 21 6.27 4.65 19.05
N ARG A 22 7.40 4.41 19.72
CA ARG A 22 8.66 4.07 19.06
C ARG A 22 8.55 2.76 18.26
N ASN A 23 7.88 1.75 18.81
CA ASN A 23 7.65 0.51 18.10
C ASN A 23 6.67 0.69 16.94
N VAL A 24 5.61 1.47 17.11
CA VAL A 24 4.65 1.81 16.05
C VAL A 24 5.36 2.56 14.91
N ASP A 25 6.12 3.62 15.20
CA ASP A 25 6.90 4.37 14.20
C ASP A 25 7.82 3.46 13.39
N ARG A 26 8.55 2.59 14.08
CA ARG A 26 9.47 1.65 13.41
C ARG A 26 8.77 0.64 12.50
N VAL A 27 7.57 0.22 12.85
CA VAL A 27 6.84 -0.85 12.17
C VAL A 27 5.88 -0.31 11.10
N HIS A 28 5.37 0.90 11.30
CA HIS A 28 4.28 1.49 10.53
C HIS A 28 4.67 2.83 9.89
N GLY A 29 5.87 3.36 10.14
CA GLY A 29 6.43 4.55 9.50
C GLY A 29 6.12 5.87 10.21
N ASP A 30 5.15 5.85 11.12
CA ASP A 30 4.67 7.00 11.87
C ASP A 30 4.01 6.51 13.17
N PRO A 31 4.23 7.17 14.32
CA PRO A 31 3.72 6.73 15.60
C PRO A 31 2.18 6.74 15.73
N ARG A 32 1.45 7.44 14.84
CA ARG A 32 -0.02 7.45 14.78
C ARG A 32 -0.58 6.53 13.69
N GLN A 33 0.27 5.97 12.84
CA GLN A 33 -0.17 5.11 11.73
C GLN A 33 -0.64 3.74 12.24
N ARG A 34 -1.85 3.36 11.82
CA ARG A 34 -2.40 2.01 12.03
C ARG A 34 -2.06 1.09 10.86
N GLY A 35 -1.82 -0.18 11.17
CA GLY A 35 -1.57 -1.22 10.17
C GLY A 35 -2.72 -1.37 9.17
N VAL A 36 -2.40 -1.64 7.90
CA VAL A 36 -3.42 -1.99 6.90
C VAL A 36 -3.79 -3.47 7.02
N THR A 37 -5.08 -3.76 7.06
CA THR A 37 -5.63 -5.11 7.12
C THR A 37 -6.03 -5.61 5.73
N LYS A 38 -6.11 -6.94 5.56
CA LYS A 38 -6.64 -7.54 4.32
C LYS A 38 -8.10 -7.14 4.08
N ALA A 39 -8.89 -6.98 5.15
CA ALA A 39 -10.30 -6.60 5.07
C ALA A 39 -10.47 -5.17 4.54
N GLU A 40 -9.67 -4.21 5.02
CA GLU A 40 -9.66 -2.84 4.49
C GLU A 40 -9.29 -2.78 3.01
N LEU A 41 -8.34 -3.62 2.58
CA LEU A 41 -7.81 -3.55 1.21
C LEU A 41 -8.64 -4.32 0.17
N LYS A 42 -9.38 -5.36 0.59
CA LYS A 42 -10.14 -6.25 -0.31
C LYS A 42 -11.12 -5.50 -1.24
N PRO A 43 -11.92 -4.51 -0.78
CA PRO A 43 -12.81 -3.77 -1.67
C PRO A 43 -12.06 -3.06 -2.80
N TYR A 44 -10.90 -2.46 -2.50
CA TYR A 44 -10.07 -1.78 -3.48
C TYR A 44 -9.45 -2.75 -4.49
N GLN A 45 -9.00 -3.92 -4.04
CA GLN A 45 -8.51 -4.95 -4.96
C GLN A 45 -9.61 -5.42 -5.94
N ASN A 46 -10.85 -5.53 -5.48
CA ASN A 46 -11.97 -5.88 -6.35
C ASN A 46 -12.24 -4.78 -7.39
N VAL A 47 -12.25 -3.52 -6.97
CA VAL A 47 -12.39 -2.38 -7.90
C VAL A 47 -11.29 -2.39 -8.96
N ILE A 48 -10.04 -2.63 -8.58
CA ILE A 48 -8.93 -2.70 -9.55
C ILE A 48 -9.09 -3.91 -10.49
N ARG A 49 -9.46 -5.09 -9.99
CA ARG A 49 -9.72 -6.26 -10.85
C ARG A 49 -10.82 -5.97 -11.87
N ASP A 50 -11.94 -5.42 -11.42
CA ASP A 50 -13.07 -5.08 -12.29
C ASP A 50 -12.68 -4.03 -13.32
N TYR A 51 -11.88 -3.03 -12.91
CA TYR A 51 -11.36 -2.00 -13.80
C TYR A 51 -10.50 -2.62 -14.91
N LEU A 52 -9.52 -3.45 -14.53
CA LEU A 52 -8.59 -4.07 -15.46
C LEU A 52 -9.32 -5.03 -16.43
N ALA A 53 -10.25 -5.83 -15.92
CA ALA A 53 -11.05 -6.75 -16.73
C ALA A 53 -11.89 -6.03 -17.80
N ARG A 54 -12.42 -4.84 -17.48
CA ARG A 54 -13.28 -4.09 -18.40
C ARG A 54 -12.53 -3.22 -19.41
N ARG A 55 -11.34 -2.73 -19.07
CA ARG A 55 -10.69 -1.63 -19.82
C ARG A 55 -9.28 -1.92 -20.29
N SER A 56 -8.59 -2.90 -19.72
CA SER A 56 -7.13 -2.89 -19.75
C SER A 56 -6.52 -3.93 -20.69
N GLY A 57 -7.23 -5.03 -20.96
CA GLY A 57 -6.90 -6.01 -22.02
C GLY A 57 -5.44 -6.51 -22.03
N PRO A 58 -5.00 -7.13 -23.13
CA PRO A 58 -3.64 -7.69 -23.25
C PRO A 58 -2.51 -6.64 -23.14
N ARG A 59 -2.80 -5.39 -23.51
CA ARG A 59 -1.81 -4.30 -23.47
C ARG A 59 -1.43 -3.95 -22.04
N ALA A 60 -2.39 -3.89 -21.11
CA ALA A 60 -2.07 -3.58 -19.72
C ALA A 60 -1.34 -4.73 -19.04
N GLU A 61 -1.69 -5.98 -19.35
CA GLU A 61 -0.95 -7.15 -18.85
C GLU A 61 0.51 -7.11 -19.30
N ALA A 62 0.76 -6.75 -20.57
CA ALA A 62 2.13 -6.60 -21.07
C ALA A 62 2.90 -5.48 -20.36
N VAL A 63 2.27 -4.32 -20.11
CA VAL A 63 2.89 -3.21 -19.37
C VAL A 63 3.19 -3.60 -17.93
N ILE A 64 2.23 -4.22 -17.24
CA ILE A 64 2.39 -4.69 -15.86
C ILE A 64 3.49 -5.74 -15.77
N GLY A 65 3.49 -6.72 -16.68
CA GLY A 65 4.52 -7.76 -16.76
C GLY A 65 5.91 -7.18 -17.00
N ARG A 66 6.03 -6.22 -17.92
CA ARG A 66 7.29 -5.52 -18.20
C ARG A 66 7.78 -4.75 -16.98
N ASP A 67 6.92 -3.93 -16.38
CA ASP A 67 7.32 -3.01 -15.30
C ASP A 67 7.73 -3.79 -14.04
N TRP A 68 6.98 -4.84 -13.68
CA TRP A 68 7.38 -5.74 -12.60
C TRP A 68 8.64 -6.53 -12.96
N GLY A 69 8.73 -7.05 -14.19
CA GLY A 69 9.88 -7.82 -14.67
C GLY A 69 11.19 -7.03 -14.65
N CYS A 70 11.15 -5.72 -14.88
CA CYS A 70 12.30 -4.83 -14.70
C CYS A 70 12.76 -4.77 -13.24
N VAL A 71 11.82 -4.68 -12.29
CA VAL A 71 12.13 -4.62 -10.85
C VAL A 71 12.65 -5.97 -10.35
N SER A 72 12.03 -7.08 -10.75
CA SER A 72 12.47 -8.42 -10.33
C SER A 72 13.85 -8.77 -10.88
N ARG A 73 14.11 -8.52 -12.17
CA ARG A 73 15.42 -8.73 -12.79
C ARG A 73 16.51 -7.90 -12.13
N ARG A 74 16.25 -6.61 -11.85
CA ARG A 74 17.21 -5.77 -11.11
C ARG A 74 17.52 -6.33 -9.73
N ALA A 75 16.54 -6.90 -9.04
CA ALA A 75 16.75 -7.56 -7.75
C ALA A 75 17.60 -8.84 -7.90
N GLU A 76 17.37 -9.65 -8.93
CA GLU A 76 18.18 -10.84 -9.23
C GLU A 76 19.63 -10.47 -9.55
N GLU A 77 19.85 -9.53 -10.47
CA GLU A 77 21.17 -9.01 -10.83
C GLU A 77 21.92 -8.47 -9.60
N PHE A 78 21.21 -7.77 -8.71
CA PHE A 78 21.76 -7.33 -7.44
C PHE A 78 22.21 -8.54 -6.61
N LEU A 79 21.38 -9.56 -6.40
CA LEU A 79 21.79 -10.73 -5.61
C LEU A 79 22.94 -11.53 -6.25
N GLU A 80 23.00 -11.64 -7.57
CA GLU A 80 24.10 -12.29 -8.30
C GLU A 80 25.42 -11.53 -8.15
N ALA A 81 25.39 -10.20 -8.16
CA ALA A 81 26.57 -9.39 -7.91
C ALA A 81 27.15 -9.65 -6.51
N ALA A 82 26.29 -9.88 -5.51
CA ALA A 82 26.68 -10.28 -4.16
C ALA A 82 27.42 -11.62 -4.15
N ASN A 83 26.88 -12.61 -4.87
CA ASN A 83 27.47 -13.95 -4.96
C ASN A 83 28.84 -13.94 -5.66
N ARG A 84 29.10 -12.94 -6.52
CA ARG A 84 30.40 -12.67 -7.15
C ARG A 84 31.37 -11.87 -6.27
N GLY A 85 31.07 -11.71 -4.98
CA GLY A 85 31.96 -11.07 -4.01
C GLY A 85 31.93 -9.53 -4.02
N ARG A 86 31.00 -8.89 -4.74
CA ARG A 86 30.87 -7.42 -4.68
C ARG A 86 30.26 -7.00 -3.34
N PRO A 87 30.83 -6.01 -2.63
CA PRO A 87 30.23 -5.44 -1.43
C PRO A 87 28.83 -4.87 -1.71
N GLN A 88 27.89 -5.07 -0.78
CA GLN A 88 26.51 -4.62 -0.93
C GLN A 88 25.92 -4.05 0.35
N ASN A 89 24.98 -3.14 0.20
CA ASN A 89 24.14 -2.71 1.30
C ASN A 89 23.26 -3.88 1.79
N VAL A 90 23.42 -4.25 3.06
CA VAL A 90 22.68 -5.39 3.66
C VAL A 90 21.16 -5.20 3.62
N HIS A 91 20.66 -3.97 3.68
CA HIS A 91 19.23 -3.68 3.66
C HIS A 91 18.64 -3.79 2.25
N GLU A 92 19.38 -3.32 1.24
CA GLU A 92 19.01 -3.48 -0.17
C GLU A 92 19.05 -4.95 -0.58
N ARG A 93 20.07 -5.70 -0.13
CA ARG A 93 20.14 -7.14 -0.35
C ARG A 93 18.92 -7.87 0.21
N ARG A 94 18.51 -7.53 1.44
CA ARG A 94 17.31 -8.13 2.05
C ARG A 94 16.03 -7.73 1.33
N ALA A 95 15.92 -6.49 0.85
CA ALA A 95 14.80 -6.07 0.02
C ALA A 95 14.75 -6.84 -1.31
N ALA A 96 15.90 -6.99 -1.99
CA ALA A 96 16.00 -7.77 -3.22
C ALA A 96 15.61 -9.24 -3.03
N GLN A 97 16.02 -9.87 -1.93
CA GLN A 97 15.58 -11.23 -1.57
C GLN A 97 14.07 -11.34 -1.45
N ILE A 98 13.42 -10.35 -0.83
CA ILE A 98 11.95 -10.30 -0.72
C ILE A 98 11.32 -10.15 -2.10
N ILE A 99 11.81 -9.25 -2.95
CA ILE A 99 11.29 -9.06 -4.33
C ILE A 99 11.39 -10.36 -5.14
N VAL A 100 12.54 -11.04 -5.10
CA VAL A 100 12.73 -12.32 -5.79
C VAL A 100 11.81 -13.40 -5.23
N SER A 101 11.65 -13.49 -3.91
CA SER A 101 10.72 -14.43 -3.27
C SER A 101 9.27 -14.18 -3.70
N VAL A 102 8.80 -12.94 -3.66
CA VAL A 102 7.45 -12.59 -4.13
C VAL A 102 7.27 -12.96 -5.60
N SER A 103 8.27 -12.70 -6.45
CA SER A 103 8.20 -12.94 -7.90
C SER A 103 8.17 -14.43 -8.26
N LYS A 104 8.65 -15.32 -7.37
CA LYS A 104 8.57 -16.77 -7.54
C LYS A 104 7.18 -17.33 -7.24
N GLU A 105 6.45 -16.70 -6.32
CA GLU A 105 5.17 -17.20 -5.81
C GLU A 105 3.96 -16.51 -6.42
N TYR A 106 4.09 -15.25 -6.83
CA TYR A 106 3.01 -14.41 -7.31
C TYR A 106 3.33 -13.87 -8.69
N ASN A 107 2.32 -13.82 -9.55
CA ASN A 107 2.48 -13.22 -10.87
C ASN A 107 2.44 -11.67 -10.79
N ALA A 108 2.96 -11.02 -11.84
CA ALA A 108 3.03 -9.56 -11.91
C ALA A 108 1.66 -8.87 -11.75
N MET A 109 0.58 -9.51 -12.25
CA MET A 109 -0.77 -8.96 -12.15
C MET A 109 -1.27 -8.90 -10.71
N GLU A 110 -1.08 -9.96 -9.93
CA GLU A 110 -1.47 -9.99 -8.52
C GLU A 110 -0.74 -8.94 -7.69
N ILE A 111 0.56 -8.75 -7.96
CA ILE A 111 1.41 -7.76 -7.30
C ILE A 111 0.99 -6.34 -7.69
N ALA A 112 0.71 -6.11 -8.98
CA ALA A 112 0.22 -4.84 -9.48
C ALA A 112 -1.15 -4.50 -8.88
N ILE A 113 -2.09 -5.44 -8.83
CA ILE A 113 -3.40 -5.25 -8.21
C ILE A 113 -3.24 -4.87 -6.74
N LEU A 114 -2.34 -5.52 -5.99
CA LEU A 114 -2.06 -5.14 -4.60
C LEU A 114 -1.58 -3.69 -4.49
N CYS A 115 -0.59 -3.29 -5.32
CA CYS A 115 0.01 -1.96 -5.26
C CYS A 115 -0.95 -0.86 -5.75
N MET A 116 -1.71 -1.12 -6.82
CA MET A 116 -2.76 -0.23 -7.33
C MET A 116 -3.89 -0.08 -6.31
N ALA A 117 -4.31 -1.16 -5.64
CA ALA A 117 -5.33 -1.09 -4.59
C ALA A 117 -4.88 -0.22 -3.42
N LEU A 118 -3.59 -0.27 -3.05
CA LEU A 118 -3.02 0.61 -2.03
C LEU A 118 -3.03 2.07 -2.47
N GLY A 119 -2.66 2.36 -3.72
CA GLY A 119 -2.71 3.72 -4.28
C GLY A 119 -4.15 4.26 -4.38
N TYR A 120 -5.09 3.41 -4.79
CA TYR A 120 -6.51 3.76 -4.76
C TYR A 120 -6.95 4.10 -3.34
N PHE A 121 -6.68 3.21 -2.37
CA PHE A 121 -7.05 3.40 -0.97
C PHE A 121 -6.42 4.67 -0.37
N TYR A 122 -5.18 4.98 -0.79
CA TYR A 122 -4.50 6.22 -0.43
C TYR A 122 -5.27 7.46 -0.85
N ALA A 123 -5.70 7.51 -2.11
CA ALA A 123 -6.47 8.63 -2.64
C ALA A 123 -7.93 8.69 -2.13
N ASP A 124 -8.52 7.53 -1.85
CA ASP A 124 -9.91 7.42 -1.42
C ASP A 124 -10.12 7.81 0.05
N GLN A 125 -9.18 7.45 0.92
CA GLN A 125 -9.27 7.73 2.36
C GLN A 125 -8.05 8.50 2.87
N PRO A 126 -7.88 9.79 2.52
CA PRO A 126 -6.72 10.57 2.96
C PRO A 126 -6.58 10.63 4.49
N ARG A 127 -7.70 10.70 5.23
CA ARG A 127 -7.72 10.73 6.70
C ARG A 127 -7.26 9.42 7.37
N ARG A 128 -7.15 8.32 6.61
CA ARG A 128 -6.70 7.02 7.12
C ARG A 128 -5.19 6.97 7.37
N TRP A 129 -4.44 7.86 6.72
CA TRP A 129 -3.00 7.90 6.72
C TRP A 129 -2.51 9.01 7.65
N ALA A 130 -1.65 8.66 8.60
CA ALA A 130 -1.06 9.65 9.49
C ALA A 130 -0.03 10.51 8.76
N SER A 131 0.67 9.93 7.79
CA SER A 131 1.65 10.58 6.93
C SER A 131 1.95 9.75 5.69
N ASP A 132 2.58 10.36 4.69
CA ASP A 132 3.08 9.70 3.48
C ASP A 132 4.06 8.58 3.84
N ARG A 133 4.97 8.83 4.79
CA ARG A 133 5.89 7.81 5.31
C ARG A 133 5.12 6.64 5.93
N GLY A 134 4.03 6.93 6.64
CA GLY A 134 3.11 5.92 7.14
C GLY A 134 2.57 5.04 6.02
N PHE A 135 2.08 5.65 4.93
CA PHE A 135 1.60 4.94 3.74
C PHE A 135 2.70 4.07 3.09
N GLN A 136 3.89 4.63 2.84
CA GLN A 136 5.02 3.92 2.23
C GLN A 136 5.38 2.65 3.02
N TYR A 137 5.41 2.74 4.36
CA TYR A 137 5.67 1.60 5.23
C TYR A 137 4.58 0.53 5.14
N GLN A 138 3.30 0.93 5.04
CA GLN A 138 2.22 -0.03 4.86
C GLN A 138 2.29 -0.71 3.49
N ALA A 139 2.61 0.03 2.43
CA ALA A 139 2.74 -0.54 1.09
C ALA A 139 3.86 -1.59 1.03
N ALA A 140 5.06 -1.24 1.49
CA ALA A 140 6.18 -2.17 1.59
C ALA A 140 5.87 -3.36 2.53
N ARG A 141 5.16 -3.13 3.63
CA ARG A 141 4.73 -4.20 4.54
C ARG A 141 3.74 -5.14 3.87
N MET A 142 2.78 -4.64 3.10
CA MET A 142 1.79 -5.47 2.42
C MET A 142 2.42 -6.32 1.32
N LEU A 143 3.36 -5.76 0.54
CA LEU A 143 4.15 -6.53 -0.41
C LEU A 143 4.97 -7.63 0.29
N ARG A 144 5.68 -7.27 1.37
CA ARG A 144 6.46 -8.25 2.16
C ARG A 144 5.62 -9.37 2.74
N ARG A 145 4.33 -9.14 3.03
CA ARG A 145 3.41 -10.19 3.49
C ARG A 145 3.06 -11.21 2.41
N LEU A 146 3.34 -10.92 1.13
CA LEU A 146 3.27 -11.91 0.06
C LEU A 146 4.45 -12.88 0.11
N ALA A 147 5.66 -12.40 0.40
CA ALA A 147 6.82 -13.28 0.53
C ALA A 147 6.60 -14.30 1.67
N GLN A 148 6.47 -15.59 1.34
CA GLN A 148 6.53 -16.63 2.36
C GLN A 148 7.97 -16.72 2.90
N GLY A 149 8.10 -17.06 4.20
CA GLY A 149 9.41 -17.35 4.80
C GLY A 149 9.95 -16.36 5.84
N GLU A 150 9.26 -15.28 6.20
CA GLU A 150 9.63 -14.50 7.40
C GLU A 150 8.87 -14.90 8.68
N THR A 151 8.07 -15.97 8.60
CA THR A 151 7.43 -16.56 9.77
C THR A 151 8.22 -17.81 10.19
N ASP A 152 9.37 -17.61 10.84
CA ASP A 152 10.02 -18.68 11.60
C ASP A 152 9.08 -19.11 12.75
N PHE A 153 9.13 -20.37 13.16
CA PHE A 153 8.57 -20.80 14.44
C PHE A 153 9.76 -21.11 15.35
N LYS A 154 9.80 -20.49 16.54
CA LYS A 154 10.84 -20.78 17.52
C LYS A 154 10.20 -21.52 18.68
N TRP A 155 10.71 -22.70 18.98
CA TRP A 155 10.43 -23.39 20.22
C TRP A 155 11.08 -22.64 21.38
N ARG A 156 10.28 -22.28 22.38
CA ARG A 156 10.79 -21.79 23.65
C ARG A 156 11.23 -22.98 24.52
N PRO A 157 12.13 -22.76 25.50
CA PRO A 157 12.54 -23.81 26.43
C PRO A 157 11.37 -24.42 27.25
N ASP A 158 10.26 -23.71 27.36
CA ASP A 158 9.02 -24.16 28.03
C ASP A 158 8.14 -25.09 27.18
N GLY A 159 8.62 -25.51 26.00
CA GLY A 159 7.89 -26.38 25.07
C GLY A 159 6.81 -25.65 24.26
N THR A 160 6.67 -24.33 24.40
CA THR A 160 5.71 -23.56 23.58
C THR A 160 6.33 -23.19 22.24
N MET A 161 5.63 -23.54 21.15
CA MET A 161 6.01 -23.09 19.82
C MET A 161 5.51 -21.66 19.61
N VAL A 162 6.44 -20.71 19.58
CA VAL A 162 6.10 -19.30 19.35
C VAL A 162 6.37 -18.97 17.90
N ARG A 163 5.31 -18.60 17.19
CA ARG A 163 5.41 -17.97 15.88
C ARG A 163 6.33 -16.76 16.03
N SER A 164 7.45 -16.73 15.31
CA SER A 164 8.22 -15.52 15.17
C SER A 164 7.27 -14.47 14.60
N SER A 165 6.97 -13.45 15.40
CA SER A 165 6.30 -12.28 14.87
C SER A 165 7.22 -11.76 13.77
N ALA A 166 6.83 -11.95 12.50
CA ALA A 166 7.64 -11.66 11.31
C ALA A 166 8.77 -10.69 11.63
N LYS A 167 10.00 -11.21 11.77
CA LYS A 167 11.15 -10.52 12.39
C LYS A 167 11.10 -9.06 11.96
N ARG A 168 11.01 -8.17 12.95
CA ARG A 168 10.94 -6.71 12.82
C ARG A 168 11.77 -6.28 11.59
N CYS A 169 11.11 -5.85 10.51
CA CYS A 169 11.81 -5.35 9.34
C CYS A 169 12.58 -4.11 9.78
N ALA A 170 13.86 -4.01 9.41
CA ALA A 170 14.57 -2.78 9.66
C ALA A 170 13.93 -1.66 8.81
N PRO A 171 13.75 -0.44 9.35
CA PRO A 171 13.25 0.73 8.62
C PRO A 171 13.91 0.92 7.25
N SER A 172 15.23 0.67 7.17
CA SER A 172 16.00 0.77 5.93
C SER A 172 15.60 -0.27 4.88
N VAL A 173 15.25 -1.49 5.29
CA VAL A 173 14.75 -2.54 4.37
C VAL A 173 13.37 -2.16 3.85
N THR A 174 12.51 -1.63 4.72
CA THR A 174 11.19 -1.11 4.32
C THR A 174 11.32 0.03 3.31
N ARG A 175 12.28 0.94 3.50
CA ARG A 175 12.56 2.04 2.56
C ARG A 175 13.09 1.52 1.21
N ALA A 176 13.99 0.54 1.23
CA ALA A 176 14.49 -0.10 0.02
C ALA A 176 13.36 -0.80 -0.76
N LEU A 177 12.48 -1.53 -0.06
CA LEU A 177 11.28 -2.13 -0.66
C LEU A 177 10.33 -1.08 -1.26
N TRP A 178 10.10 0.03 -0.55
CA TRP A 178 9.30 1.13 -1.09
C TRP A 178 9.90 1.66 -2.39
N SER A 179 11.21 1.85 -2.46
CA SER A 179 11.89 2.34 -3.68
C SER A 179 11.66 1.39 -4.86
N SER A 180 11.67 0.07 -4.63
CA SER A 180 11.33 -0.93 -5.65
C SER A 180 9.86 -0.86 -6.10
N ILE A 181 8.93 -0.65 -5.16
CA ILE A 181 7.50 -0.46 -5.47
C ILE A 181 7.29 0.81 -6.28
N GLU A 182 7.87 1.91 -5.85
CA GLU A 182 7.76 3.22 -6.48
C GLU A 182 8.24 3.21 -7.93
N ALA A 183 9.32 2.47 -8.22
CA ALA A 183 9.84 2.30 -9.57
C ALA A 183 8.85 1.67 -10.56
N THR A 184 7.84 0.93 -10.09
CA THR A 184 6.78 0.35 -10.96
C THR A 184 5.68 1.34 -11.32
N ASN A 185 5.56 2.44 -10.57
CA ASN A 185 4.43 3.38 -10.62
C ASN A 185 3.03 2.75 -10.41
N PHE A 186 2.92 1.49 -9.95
CA PHE A 186 1.63 0.84 -9.75
C PHE A 186 0.74 1.57 -8.74
N VAL A 187 1.34 2.15 -7.69
CA VAL A 187 0.62 3.01 -6.74
C VAL A 187 0.02 4.23 -7.45
N GLY A 188 0.78 4.87 -8.33
CA GLY A 188 0.31 6.02 -9.12
C GLY A 188 -0.88 5.66 -10.03
N TYR A 189 -0.82 4.50 -10.69
CA TYR A 189 -1.95 4.00 -11.48
C TYR A 189 -3.20 3.77 -10.62
N GLY A 190 -3.05 3.26 -9.40
CA GLY A 190 -4.16 3.15 -8.44
C GLY A 190 -4.84 4.48 -8.11
N ILE A 191 -4.04 5.52 -7.87
CA ILE A 191 -4.52 6.89 -7.62
C ILE A 191 -5.26 7.44 -8.86
N GLN A 192 -4.71 7.21 -10.05
CA GLN A 192 -5.34 7.62 -11.31
C GLN A 192 -6.69 6.93 -11.53
N ILE A 193 -6.76 5.61 -11.34
CA ILE A 193 -8.00 4.84 -11.48
C ILE A 193 -9.08 5.38 -10.54
N ARG A 194 -8.74 5.70 -9.28
CA ARG A 194 -9.67 6.34 -8.33
C ARG A 194 -10.24 7.64 -8.89
N ARG A 195 -9.39 8.51 -9.44
CA ARG A 195 -9.81 9.79 -10.04
C ARG A 195 -10.73 9.59 -11.24
N GLU A 196 -10.43 8.64 -12.11
CA GLU A 196 -11.24 8.35 -13.29
C GLU A 196 -12.62 7.79 -12.91
N ILE A 197 -12.68 6.89 -11.92
CA ILE A 197 -13.95 6.35 -11.44
C ILE A 197 -14.80 7.45 -10.77
N GLU A 198 -14.19 8.32 -9.97
CA GLU A 198 -14.90 9.46 -9.34
C GLU A 198 -15.48 10.41 -10.39
N LYS A 199 -14.67 10.82 -11.39
CA LYS A 199 -15.15 11.63 -12.52
C LYS A 199 -16.30 10.97 -13.27
N GLY A 200 -16.21 9.67 -13.52
CA GLY A 200 -17.29 8.91 -14.16
C GLY A 200 -18.58 8.89 -13.33
N ARG A 201 -18.48 8.80 -11.99
CA ARG A 201 -19.63 8.88 -11.08
C ARG A 201 -20.23 10.28 -11.02
N GLU A 202 -19.42 11.33 -11.12
CA GLU A 202 -19.89 12.72 -11.18
C GLU A 202 -20.64 13.01 -12.47
N LEU A 203 -20.12 12.57 -13.62
CA LEU A 203 -20.80 12.72 -14.91
C LEU A 203 -22.16 12.03 -14.90
N LYS A 204 -22.22 10.76 -14.50
CA LYS A 204 -23.50 10.03 -14.38
C LYS A 204 -24.50 10.69 -13.44
N ARG A 205 -24.03 11.32 -12.35
CA ARG A 205 -24.89 12.08 -11.44
C ARG A 205 -25.43 13.34 -12.10
N LYS A 206 -24.61 14.06 -12.88
CA LYS A 206 -25.04 15.24 -13.64
C LYS A 206 -26.06 14.86 -14.72
N ASP A 207 -25.80 13.78 -15.45
CA ASP A 207 -26.70 13.26 -16.48
C ASP A 207 -28.04 12.88 -15.85
N HIS A 208 -28.02 12.13 -14.74
CA HIS A 208 -29.25 11.77 -14.02
C HIS A 208 -30.03 12.99 -13.50
N ILE A 209 -29.34 14.03 -13.02
CA ILE A 209 -29.98 15.29 -12.61
C ILE A 209 -30.57 16.02 -13.82
N ALA A 210 -29.91 15.99 -14.98
CA ALA A 210 -30.43 16.56 -16.21
C ALA A 210 -31.69 15.82 -16.69
N ASP A 211 -31.67 14.48 -16.71
CA ASP A 211 -32.82 13.64 -17.06
C ASP A 211 -34.00 13.93 -16.12
N LEU A 212 -33.77 14.03 -14.80
CA LEU A 212 -34.82 14.37 -13.84
C LEU A 212 -35.39 15.78 -14.06
N ARG A 213 -34.56 16.75 -14.46
CA ARG A 213 -35.02 18.11 -14.79
C ARG A 213 -35.86 18.14 -16.06
N GLU A 214 -35.52 17.31 -17.05
CA GLU A 214 -36.31 17.15 -18.27
C GLU A 214 -37.68 16.53 -17.95
N ILE A 215 -37.71 15.47 -17.14
CA ILE A 215 -38.95 14.77 -16.75
C ILE A 215 -39.87 15.66 -15.90
N LEU A 216 -39.32 16.37 -14.91
CA LEU A 216 -40.11 17.13 -13.93
C LEU A 216 -40.42 18.57 -14.37
N GLY A 217 -39.81 19.06 -15.46
CA GLY A 217 -39.92 20.43 -15.94
C GLY A 217 -39.20 21.47 -15.05
N PRO A 218 -38.97 22.70 -15.55
CA PRO A 218 -38.18 23.72 -14.85
C PRO A 218 -38.79 24.22 -13.53
N GLY A 219 -40.09 23.97 -13.28
CA GLY A 219 -40.80 24.41 -12.08
C GLY A 219 -40.62 23.53 -10.84
N ALA A 220 -40.14 22.29 -10.99
CA ALA A 220 -40.09 21.32 -9.88
C ALA A 220 -38.96 21.55 -8.87
N PHE A 221 -37.95 22.35 -9.23
CA PHE A 221 -36.79 22.68 -8.39
C PHE A 221 -36.75 24.15 -7.95
N ALA A 222 -37.85 24.90 -8.14
CA ALA A 222 -37.98 26.22 -7.55
C ALA A 222 -37.99 26.07 -6.02
N VAL A 223 -36.83 26.32 -5.40
CA VAL A 223 -36.72 26.49 -3.95
C VAL A 223 -37.71 27.57 -3.57
N LYS A 224 -38.62 27.26 -2.64
CA LYS A 224 -39.40 28.27 -1.91
C LYS A 224 -38.43 29.14 -1.11
N GLY A 225 -37.81 30.10 -1.78
CA GLY A 225 -37.24 31.29 -1.18
C GLY A 225 -38.27 32.39 -1.34
N GLU A 226 -38.67 32.97 -0.22
CA GLU A 226 -39.58 34.11 -0.02
C GLU A 226 -40.96 33.72 0.53
N ALA A 227 -41.04 33.72 1.85
CA ALA A 227 -42.19 34.24 2.58
C ALA A 227 -41.69 34.77 3.94
N ALA A 228 -41.59 36.12 3.98
CA ALA A 228 -41.68 37.05 5.11
C ALA A 228 -41.05 36.69 6.48
#